data_AF-A0A7X0LGK1-F1
#
_entry.id   AF-A0A7X0LGK1-F1
#
_cell.length_a   1.000
_cell.length_b   1.000
_cell.length_c   1.000
_cell.angle_alpha   90.00
_cell.angle_beta   90.00
_cell.angle_gamma   90.00
#
_symmetry.space_group_name_H-M   'P 1'
#
loop_
_entity.id
_entity.type
_entity.pdbx_description
1 polymer ?
#
loop_
_entity_poly.entity_id
_entity_poly.type
_entity_poly.pdbx_seq_one_letter_code
_entity_poly.pdbx_strand_id
1 'polypeptide(L)'
;MSEAVIWTDAMLAENFVKGVELGVNSYGDISRYENVYGPAEGFVYFAYIGANQPVYLKIGFSKYDPRKRLKNLQTGCPFPIKMLGFVFGRMAQEAELHDVLSEYRVQGEWFDYSDYVERVVRDQLDSEAI
;
A
#
# COMPACT_ATOMS: atom_id res chain seq x y z
N MET A 1 -19.69 7.61 7.93
CA MET A 1 -18.55 7.36 8.83
C MET A 1 -18.46 5.85 9.05
N SER A 2 -17.95 5.10 8.08
CA SER A 2 -17.56 3.71 8.32
C SER A 2 -16.25 3.73 9.10
N GLU A 3 -16.10 2.90 10.14
CA GLU A 3 -14.79 2.71 10.76
C GLU A 3 -13.80 2.29 9.67
N ALA A 4 -12.67 2.99 9.57
CA ALA A 4 -11.59 2.58 8.68
C ALA A 4 -11.23 1.12 9.03
N VAL A 5 -11.39 0.22 8.07
CA VAL A 5 -11.08 -1.19 8.28
C VAL A 5 -9.57 -1.28 8.46
N ILE A 6 -9.12 -1.44 9.70
CA ILE A 6 -7.71 -1.71 10.01
C ILE A 6 -7.45 -3.17 9.66
N TRP A 7 -6.70 -3.41 8.59
CA TRP A 7 -6.36 -4.77 8.17
C TRP A 7 -5.47 -5.42 9.24
N THR A 8 -5.95 -6.51 9.83
CA THR A 8 -5.20 -7.26 10.83
C THR A 8 -4.00 -7.95 10.19
N ASP A 9 -2.99 -8.33 10.99
CA ASP A 9 -1.88 -9.17 10.50
C ASP A 9 -2.37 -10.46 9.85
N ALA A 10 -3.49 -11.02 10.32
CA ALA A 10 -4.14 -12.18 9.72
C ALA A 10 -4.75 -11.86 8.35
N MET A 11 -5.41 -10.71 8.17
CA MET A 11 -5.94 -10.27 6.87
C MET A 11 -4.82 -9.89 5.90
N LEU A 12 -3.74 -9.28 6.39
CA LEU A 12 -2.54 -9.02 5.61
C LEU A 12 -1.85 -10.32 5.21
N ALA A 13 -1.79 -11.31 6.09
CA ALA A 13 -1.26 -12.64 5.80
C ALA A 13 -2.19 -13.42 4.87
N GLU A 14 -3.51 -13.32 5.01
CA GLU A 14 -4.49 -14.00 4.18
C GLU A 14 -4.57 -13.39 2.78
N ASN A 15 -4.52 -12.07 2.64
CA ASN A 15 -4.45 -11.41 1.33
C ASN A 15 -3.05 -11.58 0.70
N PHE A 16 -1.99 -11.67 1.50
CA PHE A 16 -0.69 -12.12 1.03
C PHE A 16 -0.75 -13.58 0.56
N VAL A 17 -1.38 -14.49 1.32
CA VAL A 17 -1.57 -15.91 0.98
C VAL A 17 -2.49 -16.07 -0.22
N LYS A 18 -3.51 -15.23 -0.40
CA LYS A 18 -4.40 -15.24 -1.57
C LYS A 18 -3.72 -14.70 -2.81
N GLY A 19 -2.87 -13.66 -2.70
CA GLY A 19 -1.97 -13.25 -3.78
C GLY A 19 -0.92 -14.33 -4.12
N VAL A 20 -0.51 -15.11 -3.11
CA VAL A 20 0.38 -16.27 -3.21
C VAL A 20 -0.31 -17.51 -3.80
N GLU A 21 -1.58 -17.78 -3.48
CA GLU A 21 -2.42 -18.89 -3.97
C GLU A 21 -2.95 -18.62 -5.39
N LEU A 22 -3.12 -17.34 -5.76
CA LEU A 22 -3.23 -16.89 -7.15
C LEU A 22 -1.90 -16.96 -7.91
N GLY A 23 -0.85 -17.44 -7.23
CA GLY A 23 0.35 -17.98 -7.83
C GLY A 23 1.52 -17.01 -7.88
N VAL A 24 1.67 -16.07 -6.93
CA VAL A 24 2.83 -15.16 -6.89
C VAL A 24 3.66 -15.39 -5.64
N ASN A 25 4.63 -16.31 -5.73
CA ASN A 25 5.54 -16.66 -4.65
C ASN A 25 7.00 -16.24 -4.88
N SER A 26 7.31 -15.68 -6.05
CA SER A 26 8.61 -15.10 -6.36
C SER A 26 8.55 -14.19 -7.59
N TYR A 27 9.65 -13.49 -7.90
CA TYR A 27 9.83 -12.69 -9.13
C TYR A 27 9.50 -13.46 -10.44
N GLY A 28 9.38 -14.79 -10.39
CA GLY A 28 9.02 -15.65 -11.53
C GLY A 28 7.54 -15.66 -11.92
N ASP A 29 6.64 -15.09 -11.11
CA ASP A 29 5.19 -15.20 -11.31
C ASP A 29 4.52 -13.92 -11.86
N ILE A 30 5.36 -12.96 -12.28
CA ILE A 30 4.99 -11.66 -12.84
C ILE A 30 4.02 -11.76 -14.04
N SER A 31 4.00 -12.91 -14.71
CA SER A 31 3.27 -13.17 -15.96
C SER A 31 1.74 -13.02 -15.85
N ARG A 32 1.12 -13.27 -14.68
CA ARG A 32 -0.34 -13.10 -14.53
C ARG A 32 -0.75 -11.63 -14.38
N TYR A 33 0.01 -10.86 -13.60
CA TYR A 33 -0.20 -9.41 -13.46
C TYR A 33 0.11 -8.68 -14.78
N GLU A 34 1.19 -9.08 -15.46
CA GLU A 34 1.63 -8.53 -16.75
C GLU A 34 0.58 -8.57 -17.85
N ASN A 35 -0.25 -9.61 -17.88
CA ASN A 35 -1.27 -9.78 -18.91
C ASN A 35 -2.45 -8.81 -18.79
N VAL A 36 -2.68 -8.23 -17.60
CA VAL A 36 -3.83 -7.34 -17.33
C VAL A 36 -3.41 -5.89 -17.18
N TYR A 37 -2.29 -5.63 -16.50
CA TYR A 37 -1.86 -4.28 -16.11
C TYR A 37 -0.47 -3.88 -16.63
N GLY A 38 0.22 -4.76 -17.36
CA GLY A 38 1.62 -4.59 -17.78
C GLY A 38 2.61 -4.96 -16.67
N PRO A 39 3.93 -4.88 -16.93
CA PRO A 39 4.96 -5.35 -15.99
C PRO A 39 4.95 -4.56 -14.68
N ALA A 40 4.75 -5.28 -13.58
CA ALA A 40 5.01 -4.75 -12.26
C ALA A 40 6.52 -4.56 -12.06
N GLU A 41 6.92 -3.48 -11.42
CA GLU A 41 8.33 -3.23 -11.09
C GLU A 41 8.62 -3.58 -9.61
N GLY A 42 7.57 -3.79 -8.83
CA GLY A 42 7.61 -4.04 -7.39
C GLY A 42 6.22 -3.87 -6.79
N PHE A 43 6.16 -3.13 -5.68
CA PHE A 43 4.97 -2.95 -4.86
C PHE A 43 4.73 -1.48 -4.54
N VAL A 44 3.51 -1.01 -4.76
CA VAL A 44 3.01 0.21 -4.14
C VAL A 44 2.42 -0.16 -2.78
N TYR A 45 2.88 0.49 -1.72
CA TYR A 45 2.47 0.19 -0.36
C TYR A 45 1.88 1.41 0.34
N PHE A 46 0.99 1.11 1.27
CA PHE A 46 0.24 2.06 2.07
C PHE A 46 0.54 1.78 3.54
N ALA A 47 1.01 2.78 4.27
CA ALA A 47 1.30 2.67 5.69
C ALA A 47 0.75 3.90 6.41
N TYR A 48 0.45 3.80 7.70
CA TYR A 48 -0.15 4.92 8.41
C TYR A 48 0.43 5.14 9.79
N ILE A 49 0.29 6.38 10.27
CA ILE A 49 0.51 6.76 11.67
C ILE A 49 -0.84 7.13 12.27
N GLY A 50 -1.12 6.60 13.46
CA GLY A 50 -2.37 6.82 14.15
C GLY A 50 -2.56 5.87 15.33
N ALA A 51 -3.09 6.38 16.45
CA ALA A 51 -3.31 5.57 17.64
C ALA A 51 -4.50 4.63 17.45
N ASN A 52 -5.71 5.20 17.41
CA ASN A 52 -6.98 4.47 17.25
C ASN A 52 -7.49 4.48 15.81
N GLN A 53 -7.13 5.51 15.04
CA GLN A 53 -7.50 5.68 13.64
C GLN A 53 -6.30 6.27 12.88
N PRO A 54 -6.16 6.00 11.57
CA PRO A 54 -5.15 6.65 10.74
C PRO A 54 -5.30 8.17 10.78
N VAL A 55 -4.17 8.88 10.91
CA VAL A 55 -4.09 10.35 10.85
C VAL A 55 -3.26 10.76 9.65
N TYR A 56 -2.15 10.07 9.41
CA TYR A 56 -1.32 10.29 8.24
C TYR A 56 -1.14 8.98 7.47
N LEU A 57 -1.25 9.06 6.15
CA LEU A 57 -0.93 7.98 5.23
C LEU A 57 0.41 8.22 4.59
N LYS A 58 1.19 7.17 4.43
CA LYS A 58 2.32 7.09 3.52
C LYS A 58 1.93 6.23 2.32
N ILE A 59 2.23 6.73 1.14
CA ILE A 59 2.19 5.97 -0.11
C ILE A 59 3.63 5.86 -0.59
N GLY A 60 4.13 4.66 -0.80
CA GLY A 60 5.50 4.50 -1.26
C GLY A 60 5.69 3.28 -2.14
N PHE A 61 6.85 3.22 -2.78
CA PHE A 61 7.23 2.09 -3.62
C PHE A 61 8.36 1.25 -3.00
N SER A 62 8.27 -0.06 -3.19
CA SER A 62 9.31 -1.01 -2.84
C SER A 62 9.49 -2.04 -3.94
N LYS A 63 10.72 -2.20 -4.42
CA LYS A 63 11.07 -3.21 -5.43
C LYS A 63 10.91 -4.65 -4.93
N TYR A 64 11.10 -4.89 -3.63
CA TYR A 64 11.24 -6.26 -3.10
C TYR A 64 10.29 -6.57 -1.94
N ASP A 65 10.29 -5.77 -0.87
CA ASP A 65 9.52 -6.07 0.34
C ASP A 65 9.11 -4.78 1.07
N PRO A 66 7.83 -4.36 0.96
CA PRO A 66 7.28 -3.22 1.70
C PRO A 66 7.47 -3.29 3.22
N ARG A 67 7.48 -4.48 3.82
CA ARG A 67 7.60 -4.65 5.28
C ARG A 67 9.01 -4.31 5.75
N LYS A 68 10.05 -4.68 4.98
CA LYS A 68 11.43 -4.26 5.26
C LYS A 68 11.58 -2.75 5.12
N ARG A 69 10.97 -2.15 4.10
CA ARG A 69 10.96 -0.68 3.95
C ARG A 69 10.27 0.01 5.13
N LEU A 70 9.15 -0.53 5.60
CA LEU A 70 8.43 -0.02 6.78
C LEU A 70 9.30 -0.08 8.04
N LYS A 71 9.99 -1.20 8.29
CA LYS A 71 10.93 -1.33 9.42
C LYS A 71 12.04 -0.28 9.35
N ASN A 72 12.62 -0.03 8.18
CA ASN A 72 13.64 1.00 8.00
C ASN A 72 13.08 2.41 8.21
N LEU A 73 11.85 2.68 7.77
CA LEU A 73 11.19 3.96 7.99
C LEU A 73 10.91 4.22 9.48
N GLN A 74 10.54 3.17 10.23
CA GLN A 74 10.28 3.25 11.66
C GLN A 74 11.51 3.71 12.47
N THR A 75 12.73 3.40 12.03
CA THR A 75 13.95 3.79 12.80
C THR A 75 14.14 5.30 12.87
N GLY A 76 13.60 6.05 11.91
CA GLY A 76 13.63 7.51 11.87
C GLY A 76 12.34 8.19 12.35
N CYS A 77 11.33 7.42 12.77
CA CYS A 77 10.03 7.93 13.18
C CYS A 77 9.73 7.56 14.64
N PRO A 78 9.47 8.53 15.52
CA PRO A 78 9.14 8.23 16.92
C PRO A 78 7.72 7.67 17.11
N PHE A 79 6.84 7.85 16.12
CA PHE A 79 5.48 7.31 16.17
C PHE A 79 5.40 5.92 15.52
N PRO A 80 4.56 5.00 16.03
CA PRO A 80 4.34 3.71 15.40
C PRO A 80 3.79 3.86 13.99
N ILE A 81 4.47 3.25 13.03
CA ILE A 81 4.02 3.17 11.64
C ILE A 81 3.47 1.76 11.41
N LYS A 82 2.23 1.68 10.96
CA LYS A 82 1.53 0.43 10.72
C LYS A 82 1.31 0.23 9.21
N MET A 83 1.43 -1.00 8.74
CA MET A 83 1.09 -1.32 7.34
C MET A 83 -0.43 -1.29 7.19
N LEU A 84 -0.93 -0.58 6.19
CA LEU A 84 -2.33 -0.66 5.78
C LEU A 84 -2.52 -1.75 4.72
N GLY A 85 -1.62 -1.82 3.74
CA GLY A 85 -1.65 -2.80 2.66
C GLY A 85 -0.61 -2.50 1.58
N PHE A 86 -0.55 -3.33 0.56
CA PHE A 86 0.25 -3.09 -0.64
C PHE A 86 -0.32 -3.88 -1.82
N VAL A 87 -0.05 -3.41 -3.03
CA VAL A 87 -0.42 -4.04 -4.30
C VAL A 87 0.82 -4.17 -5.19
N PHE A 88 0.80 -5.09 -6.15
CA PHE A 88 1.80 -5.07 -7.21
C PHE A 88 1.64 -3.79 -8.02
N GLY A 89 2.76 -3.23 -8.47
CA GLY A 89 2.70 -2.03 -9.29
C GLY A 89 4.05 -1.51 -9.74
N ARG A 90 4.02 -0.31 -10.32
CA ARG A 90 5.15 0.40 -10.89
C ARG A 90 5.42 1.67 -10.09
N MET A 91 6.64 2.19 -10.20
CA MET A 91 6.95 3.51 -9.65
C MET A 91 6.04 4.60 -10.22
N ALA A 92 5.64 4.47 -11.48
CA ALA A 92 4.71 5.41 -12.12
C ALA A 92 3.33 5.46 -11.44
N GLN A 93 2.80 4.32 -10.99
CA GLN A 93 1.50 4.28 -10.30
C GLN A 93 1.56 4.96 -8.93
N GLU A 94 2.69 4.84 -8.23
CA GLU A 94 2.91 5.57 -6.99
C GLU A 94 2.96 7.08 -7.23
N ALA A 95 3.65 7.53 -8.29
CA ALA A 95 3.67 8.93 -8.70
C ALA A 95 2.28 9.45 -9.11
N GLU A 96 1.49 8.66 -9.85
CA GLU A 96 0.11 9.00 -10.20
C GLU A 96 -0.76 9.20 -8.94
N LEU A 97 -0.66 8.30 -7.96
CA LEU A 97 -1.37 8.45 -6.68
C LEU A 97 -0.92 9.69 -5.92
N HIS A 98 0.38 9.99 -5.95
CA HIS A 98 0.94 11.19 -5.35
C HIS A 98 0.38 12.46 -5.99
N ASP A 99 0.20 12.48 -7.31
CA ASP A 99 -0.37 13.61 -8.05
C ASP A 99 -1.87 13.78 -7.77
N VAL A 100 -2.63 12.68 -7.82
CA VAL A 100 -4.07 12.63 -7.49
C VAL A 100 -4.33 13.13 -6.07
N LEU A 101 -3.44 12.84 -5.13
CA LEU A 101 -3.57 13.21 -3.71
C LEU A 101 -2.72 14.41 -3.31
N SER A 102 -2.21 15.17 -4.28
CA SER A 102 -1.29 16.29 -4.03
C SER A 102 -1.85 17.36 -3.07
N GLU A 103 -3.15 17.63 -3.11
CA GLU A 103 -3.83 18.57 -2.19
C GLU A 103 -3.82 18.09 -0.72
N TYR A 104 -3.67 16.79 -0.48
CA TYR A 104 -3.61 16.20 0.86
C TYR A 104 -2.17 15.97 1.34
N ARG A 105 -1.16 16.33 0.54
CA ARG A 105 0.24 16.08 0.85
C ARG A 105 0.70 16.96 2.01
N VAL A 106 1.19 16.34 3.07
CA VAL A 106 1.71 17.00 4.27
C VAL A 106 3.21 17.23 4.13
N GLN A 107 3.97 16.15 3.92
CA GLN A 107 5.42 16.23 3.78
C GLN A 107 5.99 15.02 3.05
N GLY A 108 6.70 15.27 1.95
CA GLY A 108 7.26 14.20 1.12
C GLY A 108 6.15 13.26 0.64
N GLU A 109 6.26 11.99 1.01
CA GLU A 109 5.33 10.93 0.62
C GLU A 109 4.24 10.68 1.68
N TRP A 110 4.03 11.64 2.60
CA TRP A 110 3.00 11.59 3.65
C TRP A 110 1.83 12.51 3.35
N PHE A 111 0.62 12.03 3.58
CA PHE A 111 -0.66 12.65 3.26
C PHE A 111 -1.57 12.66 4.48
N ASP A 112 -2.43 13.67 4.59
CA ASP A 112 -3.48 13.74 5.60
C ASP A 112 -4.54 12.66 5.31
N TYR A 113 -4.88 11.84 6.31
CA TYR A 113 -5.79 10.71 6.13
C TYR A 113 -7.26 11.18 6.19
N SER A 114 -7.73 11.75 5.08
CA SER A 114 -9.13 12.17 4.89
C SER A 114 -9.99 11.06 4.27
N ASP A 115 -11.31 11.23 4.31
CA ASP A 115 -12.28 10.33 3.65
C ASP A 115 -11.97 10.12 2.15
N TYR A 116 -11.45 11.15 1.47
CA TYR A 116 -11.08 11.04 0.05
C TYR A 116 -9.84 10.17 -0.13
N VAL A 117 -8.81 10.39 0.69
CA VAL A 117 -7.57 9.61 0.68
C VAL A 117 -7.86 8.15 1.02
N GLU A 118 -8.68 7.90 2.03
CA GLU A 118 -9.13 6.55 2.38
C GLU A 118 -9.80 5.86 1.18
N ARG A 119 -10.75 6.54 0.52
CA ARG A 119 -11.47 5.95 -0.63
C ARG A 119 -10.54 5.59 -1.77
N VAL A 120 -9.64 6.51 -2.16
CA VAL A 120 -8.67 6.25 -3.25
C VAL A 120 -7.80 5.04 -2.93
N VAL A 121 -7.33 4.94 -1.69
CA VAL A 121 -6.44 3.85 -1.25
C VAL A 121 -7.19 2.53 -1.14
N ARG A 122 -8.42 2.56 -0.63
CA ARG A 122 -9.29 1.38 -0.62
C ARG A 122 -9.59 0.89 -2.03
N ASP A 123 -9.86 1.78 -2.97
CA ASP A 123 -10.06 1.39 -4.37
C ASP A 123 -8.83 0.69 -4.93
N GLN A 124 -7.60 1.10 -4.56
CA GLN A 124 -6.38 0.36 -4.95
C GLN A 124 -6.30 -1.03 -4.30
N LEU A 125 -6.64 -1.14 -3.01
CA LEU A 125 -6.56 -2.41 -2.27
C LEU A 125 -7.68 -3.39 -2.63
N ASP A 126 -8.85 -2.89 -3.01
CA ASP A 126 -10.04 -3.67 -3.35
C ASP A 126 -10.06 -4.06 -4.84
N SER A 127 -9.27 -3.41 -5.71
CA SER A 127 -9.25 -3.65 -7.15
C SER A 127 -8.44 -4.89 -7.61
N GLU A 128 -8.08 -5.79 -6.70
CA GLU A 128 -7.51 -7.11 -7.03
C GLU A 128 -8.43 -8.29 -6.62
N ALA A 129 -9.32 -8.68 -7.54
CA ALA A 129 -9.57 -10.07 -7.97
C ALA A 129 -10.56 -10.09 -9.16
N ILE A 130 -10.03 -10.05 -10.40
CA ILE A 130 -10.64 -10.75 -11.54
C ILE A 130 -9.63 -11.79 -12.01
#